data_AF-L8JA33-F1
#
_entry.id   AF-L8JA33-F1
#
_cell.length_a   1.000
_cell.length_b   1.000
_cell.length_c   1.000
_cell.angle_alpha   90.00
_cell.angle_beta   90.00
_cell.angle_gamma   90.00
#
_symmetry.space_group_name_H-M   'P 1'
#
loop_
_entity.id
_entity.type
_entity.pdbx_description
1 polymer ?
#
loop_
_entity_poly.entity_id
_entity_poly.type
_entity_poly.pdbx_seq_one_letter_code
_entity_poly.pdbx_strand_id
1 'polypeptide(L)' 'MAGIWFPYATPHLVTLTTSANKACQPYHPRMPVFIPLNSIRLWLNGDISELTTLLLPDNTLPLKIQAC' A
#
# COMPACT_ATOMS: atom_id res chain seq x y z
N MET A 1 2.32 0.53 -5.45
CA MET A 1 1.94 -0.21 -4.22
C MET A 1 3.17 -0.30 -3.33
N ALA A 2 2.98 -0.34 -2.02
CA ALA A 2 4.07 -0.49 -1.06
C ALA A 2 4.56 -1.95 -1.07
N GLY A 3 5.88 -2.16 -1.10
CA GLY A 3 6.46 -3.49 -1.07
C GLY A 3 7.83 -3.53 -0.40
N ILE A 4 8.13 -4.65 0.24
CA ILE A 4 9.40 -4.89 0.92
C ILE A 4 10.23 -5.85 0.07
N TRP A 5 11.47 -5.45 -0.20
CA TRP A 5 12.46 -6.24 -0.91
C TRP A 5 13.29 -7.06 0.06
N PHE A 6 13.40 -8.37 -0.19
CA PHE A 6 14.27 -9.27 0.56
C PHE A 6 15.42 -9.77 -0.32
N PRO A 7 16.68 -9.42 0.01
CA PRO A 7 17.85 -9.76 -0.80
C PRO A 7 18.36 -11.18 -0.50
N TYR A 8 17.58 -12.20 -0.88
CA TYR A 8 18.02 -13.59 -0.86
C TYR A 8 18.68 -14.00 -2.19
N ALA A 9 19.24 -15.21 -2.27
CA ALA A 9 19.81 -15.78 -3.51
C ALA A 9 18.81 -15.73 -4.68
N THR A 10 17.54 -16.04 -4.39
CA THR A 10 16.41 -15.65 -5.24
C THR A 10 15.71 -14.48 -4.56
N PRO A 11 15.72 -13.27 -5.14
CA PRO A 11 15.13 -12.14 -4.48
C PRO A 11 13.61 -12.26 -4.39
N HIS A 12 13.04 -11.77 -3.29
CA HIS A 12 11.60 -11.77 -3.08
C HIS A 12 11.10 -10.34 -2.87
N LEU A 13 10.01 -10.00 -3.55
CA LEU A 13 9.26 -8.76 -3.34
C LEU A 13 7.88 -9.13 -2.78
N VAL A 14 7.58 -8.67 -1.57
CA VAL A 14 6.25 -8.84 -0.98
C VAL A 14 5.48 -7.53 -1.00
N THR A 15 4.18 -7.60 -1.25
CA THR A 15 3.30 -6.44 -1.22
C THR A 15 2.70 -6.28 0.17
N LEU A 16 2.76 -5.07 0.72
CA LEU A 16 2.11 -4.78 2.00
C LEU A 16 0.61 -4.60 1.80
N THR A 17 -0.15 -5.13 2.74
CA THR A 17 -1.60 -4.99 2.79
C THR A 17 -2.02 -4.25 4.04
N THR A 18 -3.18 -3.60 3.97
CA THR A 18 -3.83 -2.92 5.08
C THR A 18 -5.32 -3.27 5.12
N SER A 19 -6.05 -2.79 6.11
CA SER A 19 -7.50 -2.89 6.17
C SER A 19 -8.11 -2.30 4.90
N ALA A 20 -9.19 -2.87 4.38
CA ALA A 20 -9.85 -2.26 3.23
C ALA A 20 -10.43 -0.87 3.59
N ASN A 21 -10.37 0.05 2.63
CA ASN A 21 -11.06 1.33 2.72
C ASN A 21 -12.55 1.15 2.39
N LYS A 22 -13.36 2.21 2.54
CA LYS A 22 -14.81 2.16 2.32
C LYS A 22 -15.20 1.64 0.93
N ALA A 23 -14.40 1.95 -0.09
CA ALA A 23 -14.67 1.51 -1.47
C ALA A 23 -14.39 0.01 -1.64
N CYS A 24 -13.32 -0.51 -1.05
CA CYS A 24 -12.90 -1.90 -1.21
C CYS A 24 -13.55 -2.87 -0.21
N GLN A 25 -14.03 -2.38 0.94
CA GLN A 25 -14.60 -3.19 2.03
C GLN A 25 -15.70 -4.18 1.58
N PRO A 26 -16.61 -3.83 0.64
CA PRO A 26 -17.64 -4.76 0.18
C PRO A 26 -17.10 -5.99 -0.58
N TYR A 27 -15.87 -5.93 -1.08
CA TYR A 27 -15.27 -6.97 -1.92
C TYR A 27 -14.28 -7.85 -1.16
N HIS A 28 -13.48 -7.26 -0.27
CA HIS A 28 -12.50 -7.99 0.52
C HIS A 28 -12.10 -7.18 1.78
N PRO A 29 -11.86 -7.82 2.94
CA PRO A 29 -11.51 -7.12 4.19
C PRO A 29 -10.11 -6.48 4.19
N ARG A 30 -9.27 -6.84 3.22
CA ARG A 30 -7.89 -6.35 3.06
C ARG A 30 -7.71 -5.76 1.69
N MET A 31 -6.86 -4.74 1.59
CA MET A 31 -6.43 -4.16 0.32
C MET A 31 -4.91 -3.95 0.30
N PRO A 32 -4.28 -3.83 -0.88
CA PRO A 32 -2.90 -3.39 -0.97
C PRO A 32 -2.71 -1.98 -0.39
N VAL A 33 -1.55 -1.72 0.19
CA VAL A 33 -1.16 -0.35 0.54
C VAL A 33 -0.78 0.39 -0.75
N PHE A 34 -1.53 1.43 -1.08
CA PHE A 34 -1.20 2.32 -2.18
C PHE A 34 -0.41 3.52 -1.66
N ILE A 35 0.74 3.78 -2.29
CA ILE A 35 1.57 4.94 -1.99
C ILE A 35 1.16 6.07 -2.94
N PRO A 36 0.71 7.23 -2.43
CA PRO A 36 0.46 8.41 -3.24
C PRO A 36 1.70 8.82 -4.04
N LEU A 37 1.51 9.36 -5.24
CA LEU A 37 2.62 9.72 -6.13
C LEU A 37 3.57 10.75 -5.49
N ASN A 38 3.05 11.70 -4.72
CA ASN A 38 3.83 12.69 -3.98
C ASN A 38 4.63 12.10 -2.81
N SER A 39 4.33 10.87 -2.38
CA SER A 39 4.97 10.18 -1.25
C SER A 39 5.95 9.09 -1.68
N ILE A 40 6.23 8.92 -2.98
CA ILE A 40 7.17 7.89 -3.47
C ILE A 40 8.57 8.06 -2.87
N ARG A 41 9.10 9.28 -2.82
CA ARG A 41 10.44 9.53 -2.26
C ARG A 41 10.51 9.21 -0.78
N LEU A 42 9.45 9.56 -0.04
CA LEU A 42 9.31 9.23 1.37
C LEU A 42 9.25 7.71 1.56
N TRP A 43 8.45 7.00 0.76
CA TRP A 43 8.38 5.53 0.80
C TRP A 43 9.73 4.83 0.58
N LEU A 44 10.52 5.31 -0.38
CA LEU A 44 11.78 4.66 -0.75
C LEU A 44 12.96 5.02 0.16
N ASN A 45 12.98 6.21 0.77
CA ASN A 45 14.16 6.72 1.47
C ASN A 45 13.87 7.31 2.86
N GLY A 46 12.61 7.34 3.29
CA GLY A 46 12.18 7.94 4.54
C GLY A 46 12.43 7.03 5.74
N ASP A 47 12.42 7.64 6.92
CA ASP A 47 12.54 6.92 8.17
C ASP A 47 11.23 6.20 8.53
N ILE A 48 11.35 5.07 9.22
CA ILE A 48 10.20 4.21 9.57
C ILE A 48 9.12 4.99 10.35
N SER A 49 9.51 5.94 11.20
CA SER A 49 8.60 6.80 11.97
C SER A 49 7.67 7.62 11.06
N GLU A 50 8.19 8.12 9.94
CA GLU A 50 7.49 8.96 8.97
C GLU A 50 6.59 8.14 8.02
N LEU A 51 6.85 6.84 7.89
CA LEU A 51 6.11 5.93 7.01
C LEU A 51 4.79 5.46 7.61
N THR A 52 4.60 5.56 8.92
CA THR A 52 3.44 4.99 9.63
C THR A 52 2.10 5.45 9.06
N THR A 53 1.99 6.73 8.67
CA THR A 53 0.77 7.28 8.07
C THR A 53 0.48 6.70 6.68
N LEU A 54 1.51 6.30 5.92
CA LEU A 54 1.35 5.71 4.58
C LEU A 54 0.82 4.28 4.61
N LEU A 55 0.86 3.61 5.77
CA LEU A 55 0.42 2.21 5.93
C LEU A 55 -1.08 2.09 6.29
N LEU A 56 -1.74 3.21 6.56
CA LEU A 56 -3.16 3.26 6.92
C LEU A 56 -4.06 3.29 5.67
N PRO A 57 -5.29 2.79 5.76
CA PRO A 57 -6.25 2.85 4.65
C PRO A 57 -6.62 4.31 4.34
N ASP A 58 -6.45 4.69 3.08
CA ASP A 58 -6.85 5.99 2.58
C ASP A 58 -8.17 5.88 1.80
N ASN A 59 -9.19 6.62 2.27
CA ASN A 59 -10.52 6.68 1.66
C ASN A 59 -10.60 7.71 0.52
N THR A 60 -9.55 8.51 0.29
CA THR A 60 -9.50 9.55 -0.75
C THR A 60 -8.82 9.08 -2.03
N LEU A 61 -8.26 7.86 -2.03
CA LEU A 61 -7.62 7.27 -3.21
C LEU A 61 -8.59 7.22 -4.39
N PRO A 62 -8.18 7.67 -5.60
CA PRO A 62 -9.03 7.68 -6.79
C PRO A 62 -9.14 6.28 -7.41
N LEU A 63 -9.76 5.34 -6.68
CA LEU A 63 -9.99 3.98 -7.14
C LEU A 63 -11.31 3.91 -7.90
N LYS A 64 -11.26 3.43 -9.14
CA LYS A 64 -12.46 3.01 -9.89
C LYS A 64 -12.57 1.51 -9.78
N ILE A 65 -13.64 1.04 -9.13
CA ILE A 65 -13.91 -0.39 -8.99
C ILE A 65 -14.90 -0.79 -10.08
N GLN A 66 -14.49 -1.74 -10.92
CA GLN A 66 -15.35 -2.37 -11.92
C GLN A 66 -15.57 -3.81 -11.47
N ALA A 67 -16.82 -4.13 -11.11
CA ALA A 67 -17.21 -5.51 -10.88
C ALA A 67 -17.25 -6.26 -12.22
N CYS A 68 -16.86 -7.54 -12.19
CA CYS A 68 -16.93 -8.44 -13.33
C CYS A 68 -18.38 -8.80 -13.68
#